data_AF-A0A1G0V6I6-F1
#
_entry.id   AF-A0A1G0V6I6-F1
#
_cell.length_a   1.000
_cell.length_b   1.000
_cell.length_c   1.000
_cell.angle_alpha   90.00
_cell.angle_beta   90.00
_cell.angle_gamma   90.00
#
_symmetry.space_group_name_H-M   'P 1'
#
loop_
_entity.id
_entity.type
_entity.pdbx_description
1 polymer ?
#
loop_
_entity_poly.entity_id
_entity_poly.type
_entity_poly.pdbx_seq_one_letter_code
_entity_poly.pdbx_strand_id
1 'polypeptide(L)'
;MEKGYSTKNLNQFYRVINGGMNINFNQPGKHSNLSQTLADSVSVSMNCLQLLGAADRDLITIFSEFERRVEENGCAGTDHGTAALMFVKDKNTRGGIPGKIQI
;
A
#
# COMPACT_ATOMS: atom_id res chain seq x y z
N MET A 1 32.55 -24.17 -11.62
CA MET A 1 31.23 -24.55 -12.16
C MET A 1 30.21 -23.60 -11.54
N GLU A 2 29.92 -22.52 -12.24
CA GLU A 2 29.02 -21.47 -11.80
C GLU A 2 27.60 -21.89 -12.17
N LYS A 3 26.73 -22.14 -11.18
CA LYS A 3 25.32 -22.44 -11.46
C LYS A 3 24.61 -21.12 -11.76
N GLY A 4 24.53 -20.79 -13.05
CA GLY A 4 23.66 -19.75 -13.55
C GLY A 4 22.20 -20.12 -13.32
N TYR A 5 21.55 -19.46 -12.37
CA TYR A 5 20.09 -19.49 -12.27
C TYR A 5 19.53 -18.62 -13.39
N SER A 6 19.07 -19.29 -14.45
CA SER A 6 18.28 -18.66 -15.52
C SER A 6 16.88 -18.35 -14.99
N THR A 7 16.63 -17.12 -14.57
CA THR A 7 15.27 -16.63 -14.31
C THR A 7 14.64 -16.25 -15.64
N LYS A 8 14.15 -17.25 -16.38
CA LYS A 8 13.21 -17.03 -17.48
C LYS A 8 12.02 -16.23 -16.93
N ASN A 9 11.91 -14.96 -17.34
CA ASN A 9 10.73 -14.09 -17.40
C ASN A 9 9.50 -14.53 -16.58
N LEU A 10 9.61 -14.50 -15.25
CA LEU A 10 8.45 -14.46 -14.37
C LEU A 10 8.51 -13.13 -13.63
N ASN A 11 7.56 -12.25 -13.91
CA ASN A 11 7.29 -11.11 -13.04
C ASN A 11 6.89 -11.68 -11.68
N GLN A 12 7.78 -11.63 -10.70
CA GLN A 12 7.52 -12.16 -9.36
C GLN A 12 6.56 -11.21 -8.65
N PHE A 13 5.45 -11.73 -8.15
CA PHE A 13 4.47 -10.98 -7.36
C PHE A 13 4.61 -11.36 -5.88
N TYR A 14 4.82 -10.36 -5.03
CA TYR A 14 4.88 -10.53 -3.58
C TYR A 14 3.70 -9.81 -2.94
N ARG A 15 2.92 -10.52 -2.12
CA ARG A 15 1.79 -9.96 -1.35
C ARG A 15 2.13 -9.96 0.13
N VAL A 16 1.95 -8.81 0.76
CA VAL A 16 2.07 -8.63 2.22
C VAL A 16 0.74 -8.10 2.74
N ILE A 17 0.31 -8.59 3.91
CA ILE A 17 -0.92 -8.15 4.57
C ILE A 17 -0.55 -7.39 5.83
N ASN A 18 -0.92 -6.10 5.90
CA ASN A 18 -0.81 -5.30 7.11
C ASN A 18 -2.09 -5.46 7.95
N GLY A 19 -2.09 -6.44 8.87
CA GLY A 19 -3.24 -6.78 9.70
C GLY A 19 -3.56 -5.73 10.78
N GLY A 20 -4.72 -5.89 11.44
CA GLY A 20 -5.12 -5.03 12.57
C GLY A 20 -5.84 -3.73 12.19
N MET A 21 -6.03 -3.47 10.90
CA MET A 21 -6.75 -2.29 10.39
C MET A 21 -8.28 -2.37 10.57
N ASN A 22 -8.85 -3.55 10.78
CA ASN A 22 -10.29 -3.75 11.01
C ASN A 22 -10.60 -3.73 12.52
N ILE A 23 -10.63 -2.54 13.13
CA ILE A 23 -10.88 -2.33 14.55
C ILE A 23 -11.96 -1.28 14.79
N ASN A 24 -12.83 -1.55 15.76
CA ASN A 24 -14.00 -0.72 16.06
C ASN A 24 -13.87 0.03 17.39
N PHE A 25 -12.67 0.05 17.98
CA PHE A 25 -12.38 0.66 19.28
C PHE A 25 -11.00 1.33 19.29
N ASN A 26 -10.88 2.49 19.96
CA ASN A 26 -9.67 3.32 20.01
C ASN A 26 -9.06 3.54 18.60
N GLN A 27 -9.94 3.84 17.63
CA GLN A 27 -9.59 3.91 16.22
C GLN A 27 -8.48 4.93 15.92
N PRO A 28 -8.48 6.17 16.46
CA PRO A 28 -7.49 7.17 16.08
C PRO A 28 -6.04 6.75 16.36
N GLY A 29 -5.77 6.27 17.58
CA GLY A 29 -4.41 5.90 17.98
C GLY A 29 -3.88 4.67 17.22
N LYS A 30 -4.67 3.61 17.17
CA LYS A 30 -4.24 2.37 16.50
C LYS A 30 -4.15 2.53 14.98
N HIS A 31 -5.09 3.23 14.36
CA HIS A 31 -5.06 3.46 12.91
C HIS A 31 -3.87 4.33 12.51
N SER A 32 -3.55 5.37 13.29
CA SER A 32 -2.36 6.19 13.06
C SER A 32 -1.07 5.36 13.11
N ASN A 33 -0.91 4.51 14.12
CA ASN A 33 0.29 3.66 14.26
C ASN A 33 0.44 2.67 13.11
N LEU A 34 -0.65 2.02 12.68
CA LEU A 34 -0.63 1.07 11.57
C LEU A 34 -0.39 1.78 10.23
N SER A 35 -0.89 3.01 10.06
CA SER A 35 -0.65 3.84 8.87
C SER A 35 0.80 4.30 8.80
N GLN A 36 1.40 4.68 9.94
CA GLN A 36 2.83 5.00 10.02
C GLN A 36 3.68 3.78 9.65
N THR A 37 3.36 2.62 10.21
CA THR A 37 4.05 1.35 9.89
C THR A 37 3.99 1.04 8.39
N LEU A 38 2.82 1.26 7.77
CA LEU A 38 2.65 1.08 6.32
C LEU A 38 3.52 2.06 5.54
N ALA A 39 3.50 3.35 5.89
CA ALA A 39 4.29 4.39 5.24
C ALA A 39 5.80 4.10 5.32
N ASP A 40 6.29 3.72 6.50
CA ASP A 40 7.68 3.38 6.74
C ASP A 40 8.09 2.15 5.91
N SER A 41 7.24 1.11 5.90
CA SER A 41 7.49 -0.12 5.13
C SER A 41 7.59 0.16 3.63
N VAL A 42 6.73 1.01 3.09
CA VAL A 42 6.76 1.41 1.67
C VAL A 42 8.03 2.21 1.36
N SER A 43 8.39 3.15 2.23
CA SER A 43 9.61 3.97 2.10
C SER A 43 10.87 3.11 2.07
N VAL A 44 11.02 2.22 3.06
CA VAL A 44 12.13 1.26 3.13
C VAL A 44 12.16 0.34 1.91
N SER A 45 11.01 -0.20 1.50
CA SER A 45 10.92 -1.07 0.32
C SER A 45 11.39 -0.36 -0.95
N MET A 46 10.95 0.88 -1.17
CA MET A 46 11.42 1.66 -2.31
C MET A 46 12.92 1.94 -2.27
N ASN A 47 13.48 2.22 -1.09
CA ASN A 47 14.93 2.43 -0.94
C ASN A 47 15.70 1.13 -1.24
N CYS A 48 15.22 -0.03 -0.78
CA CYS A 48 15.80 -1.32 -1.10
C CYS A 48 15.77 -1.59 -2.61
N LEU A 49 14.65 -1.32 -3.29
CA LEU A 49 14.54 -1.48 -4.75
C LEU A 49 15.54 -0.58 -5.50
N GLN A 50 15.80 0.62 -5.00
CA GLN A 50 16.82 1.51 -5.59
C GLN A 50 18.22 0.94 -5.40
N LEU A 51 18.58 0.50 -4.19
CA LEU A 51 19.89 -0.10 -3.89
C LEU A 51 20.15 -1.38 -4.69
N LEU A 52 19.10 -2.15 -4.98
CA LEU A 52 19.17 -3.36 -5.79
C LEU A 52 19.19 -3.08 -7.31
N GLY A 53 19.08 -1.82 -7.75
CA GLY A 53 19.00 -1.46 -9.16
C GLY A 53 17.73 -2.01 -9.85
N ALA A 54 16.65 -2.18 -9.09
CA ALA A 54 15.39 -2.77 -9.54
C ALA A 54 14.22 -1.76 -9.59
N ALA A 55 14.38 -0.58 -8.99
CA ALA A 55 13.33 0.44 -8.92
C ALA A 55 12.76 0.92 -10.28
N ASP A 56 13.51 0.75 -11.38
CA ASP A 56 13.05 1.08 -12.74
C ASP A 56 12.05 0.08 -13.34
N ARG A 57 11.97 -1.13 -12.79
CA ARG A 57 11.14 -2.24 -13.31
C ARG A 57 10.11 -2.77 -12.31
N ASP A 58 10.19 -2.36 -11.06
CA ASP A 58 9.31 -2.83 -9.99
C ASP A 58 8.30 -1.76 -9.55
N LEU A 59 7.12 -2.23 -9.16
CA LEU A 59 5.96 -1.42 -8.75
C LEU A 59 5.49 -1.87 -7.37
N ILE A 60 5.24 -0.92 -6.47
CA ILE A 60 4.54 -1.18 -5.21
C ILE A 60 3.08 -0.75 -5.38
N THR A 61 2.16 -1.69 -5.16
CA THR A 61 0.72 -1.41 -5.11
C THR A 61 0.21 -1.62 -3.70
N ILE A 62 -0.57 -0.66 -3.20
CA ILE A 62 -1.18 -0.69 -1.88
C ILE A 62 -2.68 -0.58 -2.12
N PHE A 63 -3.47 -1.51 -1.60
CA PHE A 63 -4.92 -1.46 -1.73
C PHE A 63 -5.57 -1.98 -0.45
N SER A 64 -6.78 -1.50 -0.17
CA SER A 64 -7.61 -2.00 0.91
C SER A 64 -8.69 -2.95 0.39
N GLU A 65 -9.02 -3.99 1.16
CA GLU A 65 -10.14 -4.89 0.85
C GLU A 65 -11.49 -4.26 1.25
N PHE A 66 -11.48 -3.40 2.27
CA PHE A 66 -12.66 -2.73 2.80
C PHE A 66 -12.34 -1.28 3.17
N GLU A 67 -13.37 -0.46 3.26
CA GLU A 67 -13.23 0.94 3.68
C GLU A 67 -13.91 1.22 5.02
N ARG A 68 -13.81 2.48 5.47
CA ARG A 68 -14.64 3.00 6.56
C ARG A 68 -15.47 4.18 6.09
N ARG A 69 -16.68 4.29 6.63
CA ARG A 69 -17.52 5.47 6.45
C ARG A 69 -16.92 6.65 7.20
N VAL A 70 -17.14 7.85 6.67
CA VAL A 70 -16.75 9.10 7.34
C VAL A 70 -17.60 9.32 8.59
N GLU A 71 -18.88 8.93 8.52
CA GLU A 71 -19.82 9.09 9.63
C GLU A 71 -19.57 8.08 10.75
N GLU A 72 -19.71 8.58 11.98
CA GLU A 72 -19.62 7.80 13.20
C GLU A 72 -20.83 6.84 13.33
N ASN A 73 -20.63 5.64 13.87
CA ASN A 73 -21.63 4.57 13.88
C ASN A 73 -22.42 4.42 15.21
N GLY A 74 -22.55 5.49 16.00
CA GLY A 74 -23.23 5.52 17.30
C GLY A 74 -22.47 4.83 18.44
N CYS A 75 -21.24 4.37 18.23
CA CYS A 75 -20.39 3.66 19.20
C CYS A 75 -18.99 4.28 19.37
N ALA A 76 -18.82 5.55 18.99
CA ALA A 76 -17.54 6.23 18.80
C ALA A 76 -16.61 5.55 17.77
N GLY A 77 -17.19 4.87 16.78
CA GLY A 77 -16.50 4.13 15.72
C GLY A 77 -17.01 4.52 14.33
N THR A 78 -16.61 3.76 13.31
CA THR A 78 -17.04 3.96 11.91
C THR A 78 -17.34 2.59 11.28
N ASP A 79 -18.42 2.51 10.51
CA ASP A 79 -18.83 1.29 9.81
C ASP A 79 -18.00 1.05 8.55
N HIS A 80 -18.12 -0.16 7.97
CA HIS A 80 -17.49 -0.46 6.69
C HIS A 80 -18.10 0.37 5.54
N GLY A 81 -17.23 0.82 4.63
CA GLY A 81 -17.57 1.56 3.41
C GLY A 81 -17.34 0.72 2.14
N THR A 82 -17.70 1.30 0.99
CA THR A 82 -17.77 0.61 -0.31
C THR A 82 -16.68 0.99 -1.33
N ALA A 83 -15.82 1.97 -1.07
CA ALA A 83 -15.03 2.63 -2.12
C ALA A 83 -13.49 2.43 -2.02
N ALA A 84 -13.00 1.19 -1.95
CA ALA A 84 -11.59 0.85 -1.65
C ALA A 84 -10.50 1.79 -2.22
N LEU A 85 -9.64 2.29 -1.33
CA LEU A 85 -8.44 3.06 -1.66
C LEU A 85 -7.34 2.21 -2.29
N MET A 86 -6.76 2.70 -3.39
CA MET A 86 -5.61 2.11 -4.08
C MET A 86 -4.53 3.16 -4.33
N PHE A 87 -3.29 2.85 -3.96
CA PHE A 87 -2.11 3.64 -4.28
C PHE A 87 -1.11 2.83 -5.07
N VAL A 88 -0.34 3.52 -5.90
CA VAL A 88 0.71 2.95 -6.72
C VAL A 88 1.96 3.80 -6.56
N LYS A 89 3.10 3.14 -6.34
CA LYS A 89 4.41 3.77 -6.20
C LYS A 89 5.46 3.04 -7.02
N ASP A 90 6.08 3.78 -7.93
CA ASP A 90 7.32 3.40 -8.61
C ASP A 90 8.36 4.53 -8.52
N LYS A 91 9.51 4.34 -9.17
CA LYS A 91 10.59 5.34 -9.24
C LYS A 91 10.17 6.64 -9.95
N ASN A 92 9.32 6.54 -10.97
CA ASN A 92 8.95 7.62 -11.89
C ASN A 92 7.62 8.32 -11.52
N THR A 93 6.91 7.80 -10.52
CA THR A 93 5.62 8.32 -10.08
C THR A 93 5.83 9.74 -9.57
N ARG A 94 5.45 10.72 -10.39
CA ARG A 94 5.27 12.10 -9.97
C ARG A 94 3.89 12.17 -9.33
N GLY A 95 3.82 12.43 -8.03
CA GLY A 95 2.55 12.46 -7.30
C GLY A 95 1.51 13.34 -7.98
N GLY A 96 0.25 12.93 -7.93
CA GLY A 96 -0.88 13.61 -8.57
C GLY A 96 -1.83 12.63 -9.26
N ILE A 97 -3.02 13.11 -9.66
CA ILE A 97 -3.96 12.35 -10.47
C ILE A 97 -3.58 12.57 -11.93
N PRO A 98 -3.12 11.55 -12.68
CA PRO A 98 -2.88 11.70 -14.10
C PRO A 98 -4.22 11.84 -14.82
N GLY A 99 -4.59 13.08 -15.15
CA GLY A 99 -5.83 13.41 -15.87
C GLY A 99 -6.70 14.43 -15.14
N LYS A 100 -7.62 15.06 -15.88
CA LYS A 100 -8.64 15.93 -15.28
C LYS A 100 -9.74 15.04 -14.69
N ILE A 101 -10.03 15.20 -13.40
CA ILE A 101 -11.33 14.77 -12.86
C ILE A 101 -12.38 15.68 -13.50
N GLN A 102 -13.18 15.12 -14.39
CA GLN A 102 -14.48 15.71 -14.71
C GLN A 102 -15.45 15.21 -13.63
N ILE A 103 -15.88 16.15 -12.80
CA ILE A 103 -17.05 16.05 -11.93
C ILE A 103 -18.26 16.60 -12.69
#